data_AF-A0A9W5Y9I4-F1
#
_entry.id   AF-A0A9W5Y9I4-F1
#
_cell.length_a   1.000
_cell.length_b   1.000
_cell.length_c   1.000
_cell.angle_alpha   90.00
_cell.angle_beta   90.00
_cell.angle_gamma   90.00
#
_symmetry.space_group_name_H-M   'P 1'
#
loop_
_entity.id
_entity.type
_entity.pdbx_description
1 polymer ?
#
loop_
_entity_poly.entity_id
_entity_poly.type
_entity_poly.pdbx_seq_one_letter_code
_entity_poly.pdbx_strand_id
1 'polypeptide(L)'
;MDMFDCGIYSFVNAVTIETVRYWARNSYQHIDVLINSAKPNNGVVYESFNNDLKRLYKSFHNIYDELADVKRDTNVYFMVKRFLIANDHFMVILQRLKFEGFNGYPELYQVTYHILYEQMYVKEIFRPLMITSDVNTDNVVINSNFRRMGLGTNPIQCIYGQIYFWSIIGAEHPSIIMNISPNETKQLPKKIINEFNNITKKFNDVNYKLSNIYPKLNNMNILVVIKEFSKINEEFIRLLYSLKDNIESLPNIKNNLPKLFFAILEHIINEHGYAKLLTEKILESQYGKNI
;
A
#
# COMPACT_ATOMS: atom_id res chain seq x y z
N MET A 1 -20.43 -9.23 24.68
CA MET A 1 -20.50 -8.30 23.54
C MET A 1 -19.05 -8.08 23.18
N ASP A 2 -18.55 -8.97 22.33
CA ASP A 2 -17.12 -9.17 22.18
C ASP A 2 -16.60 -8.10 21.22
N MET A 3 -15.95 -7.09 21.80
CA MET A 3 -15.20 -6.11 21.03
C MET A 3 -14.10 -6.85 20.29
N PHE A 4 -14.20 -6.90 18.96
CA PHE A 4 -13.08 -7.26 18.12
C PHE A 4 -11.95 -6.26 18.40
N ASP A 5 -10.83 -6.76 18.95
CA ASP A 5 -9.51 -6.14 18.76
C ASP A 5 -9.34 -5.87 17.25
N CYS A 6 -8.60 -4.85 16.82
CA CYS A 6 -8.30 -4.69 15.39
C CYS A 6 -6.82 -4.95 15.08
N GLY A 7 -6.05 -5.39 16.07
CA GLY A 7 -4.77 -6.04 15.83
C GLY A 7 -4.96 -7.35 15.08
N ILE A 8 -3.91 -7.86 14.45
CA ILE A 8 -3.92 -9.22 13.88
C ILE A 8 -4.20 -10.30 14.95
N TYR A 9 -4.13 -9.96 16.25
CA TYR A 9 -4.66 -10.78 17.34
C TYR A 9 -6.18 -11.07 17.27
N SER A 10 -6.93 -10.31 16.48
CA SER A 10 -8.36 -10.53 16.20
C SER A 10 -8.63 -11.20 14.86
N PHE A 11 -7.61 -11.32 14.00
CA PHE A 11 -7.78 -11.97 12.72
C PHE A 11 -7.84 -13.46 12.97
N VAL A 12 -9.05 -14.02 12.78
CA VAL A 12 -9.23 -15.45 12.51
C VAL A 12 -8.15 -15.87 11.52
N ASN A 13 -7.48 -16.99 11.76
CA ASN A 13 -6.36 -17.50 10.93
C ASN A 13 -6.55 -17.29 9.42
N ALA A 14 -7.78 -17.44 8.92
CA ALA A 14 -8.15 -17.16 7.53
C ALA A 14 -7.84 -15.72 7.07
N VAL A 15 -8.18 -14.69 7.84
CA VAL A 15 -7.95 -13.28 7.48
C VAL A 15 -6.45 -12.94 7.50
N THR A 16 -5.69 -13.52 8.42
CA THR A 16 -4.22 -13.38 8.42
C THR A 16 -3.62 -13.99 7.16
N ILE A 17 -4.06 -15.19 6.76
CA ILE A 17 -3.60 -15.83 5.52
C ILE A 17 -3.96 -15.00 4.29
N GLU A 18 -5.19 -14.48 4.21
CA GLU A 18 -5.59 -13.55 3.14
C GLU A 18 -4.70 -12.30 3.11
N THR A 19 -4.37 -11.74 4.27
CA THR A 19 -3.51 -10.57 4.40
C THR A 19 -2.08 -10.87 3.95
N VAL A 20 -1.50 -12.00 4.37
CA VAL A 20 -0.16 -12.43 3.91
C VAL A 20 -0.16 -12.66 2.39
N ARG A 21 -1.21 -13.30 1.86
CA ARG A 21 -1.33 -13.55 0.42
C ARG A 21 -1.42 -12.24 -0.36
N TYR A 22 -2.25 -11.31 0.10
CA TYR A 22 -2.36 -9.98 -0.51
C TYR A 22 -1.01 -9.27 -0.54
N TRP A 23 -0.34 -9.17 0.61
CA TRP A 23 0.94 -8.46 0.69
C TRP A 23 2.07 -9.17 -0.05
N ALA A 24 2.08 -10.49 -0.10
CA ALA A 24 3.02 -11.24 -0.94
C ALA A 24 2.83 -10.90 -2.43
N ARG A 25 1.58 -10.82 -2.88
CA ARG A 25 1.26 -10.33 -4.23
C ARG A 25 1.72 -8.89 -4.44
N ASN A 26 1.42 -8.01 -3.49
CA ASN A 26 1.81 -6.61 -3.57
C ASN A 26 3.33 -6.47 -3.71
N SER A 27 4.09 -7.16 -2.86
CA SER A 27 5.55 -7.07 -2.82
C SER A 27 6.22 -7.58 -4.10
N TYR A 28 5.75 -8.67 -4.74
CA TYR A 28 6.34 -9.08 -6.02
C TYR A 28 5.94 -8.16 -7.17
N GLN A 29 4.72 -7.60 -7.16
CA GLN A 29 4.29 -6.61 -8.16
C GLN A 29 5.11 -5.31 -8.05
N HIS A 30 5.42 -4.88 -6.83
CA HIS A 30 6.36 -3.77 -6.60
C HIS A 30 7.74 -4.02 -7.19
N ILE A 31 8.24 -5.24 -7.06
CA ILE A 31 9.52 -5.61 -7.66
C ILE A 31 9.46 -5.52 -9.18
N ASP A 32 8.37 -5.96 -9.81
CA ASP A 32 8.16 -5.78 -11.24
C ASP A 32 8.14 -4.29 -11.62
N VAL A 33 7.46 -3.44 -10.86
CA VAL A 33 7.45 -1.98 -11.09
C VAL A 33 8.87 -1.42 -10.99
N LEU A 34 9.65 -1.77 -9.97
CA LEU A 34 11.03 -1.30 -9.79
C LEU A 34 11.95 -1.73 -10.93
N ILE A 35 11.86 -2.99 -11.37
CA ILE A 35 12.68 -3.51 -12.47
C ILE A 35 12.30 -2.85 -13.80
N ASN A 36 11.00 -2.66 -14.04
CA ASN A 36 10.50 -2.16 -15.34
C ASN A 36 10.45 -0.63 -15.44
N SER A 37 10.51 0.10 -14.32
CA SER A 37 10.49 1.57 -14.29
C SER A 37 11.83 2.22 -14.63
N ALA A 38 12.95 1.49 -14.48
CA ALA A 38 14.28 2.03 -14.71
C ALA A 38 14.50 2.49 -16.16
N LYS A 39 14.33 1.58 -17.12
CA LYS A 39 14.63 1.84 -18.54
C LYS A 39 13.79 2.98 -19.13
N PRO A 40 12.46 3.08 -18.91
CA PRO A 40 11.65 4.20 -19.38
C PRO A 40 12.09 5.56 -18.82
N ASN A 41 12.70 5.56 -17.63
CA ASN A 41 13.18 6.76 -16.95
C ASN A 41 14.68 7.01 -17.16
N ASN A 42 15.31 6.34 -18.14
CA ASN A 42 16.77 6.38 -18.35
C ASN A 42 17.61 5.99 -17.13
N GLY A 43 16.99 5.37 -16.12
CA GLY A 43 17.66 4.80 -14.97
C GLY A 43 18.32 3.47 -15.32
N VAL A 44 19.43 3.18 -14.64
CA VAL A 44 20.09 1.87 -14.72
C VAL A 44 20.03 1.23 -13.34
N VAL A 45 19.39 0.06 -13.27
CA VAL A 45 19.45 -0.79 -12.07
C VAL A 45 20.73 -1.59 -12.13
N TYR A 46 21.63 -1.39 -11.16
CA TYR A 46 22.85 -2.18 -11.07
C TYR A 46 22.53 -3.68 -10.98
N GLU A 47 23.35 -4.51 -11.60
CA GLU A 47 23.11 -5.96 -11.73
C GLU A 47 22.93 -6.65 -10.38
N SER A 48 23.67 -6.21 -9.35
CA SER A 48 23.52 -6.70 -7.98
C SER A 48 22.10 -6.50 -7.45
N PHE A 49 21.55 -5.29 -7.56
CA PHE A 49 20.18 -5.00 -7.18
C PHE A 49 19.18 -5.80 -8.01
N ASN A 50 19.39 -5.92 -9.33
CA ASN A 50 18.50 -6.70 -10.19
C ASN A 50 18.45 -8.18 -9.76
N ASN A 51 19.59 -8.76 -9.40
CA ASN A 51 19.67 -10.14 -8.93
C ASN A 51 18.99 -10.33 -7.57
N ASP A 52 19.17 -9.40 -6.64
CA ASP A 52 18.50 -9.45 -5.34
C ASP A 52 16.98 -9.27 -5.47
N LEU A 53 16.54 -8.33 -6.31
CA LEU A 53 15.13 -8.11 -6.62
C LEU A 53 14.49 -9.36 -7.24
N LYS A 54 15.13 -10.01 -8.22
CA LYS A 54 14.62 -11.26 -8.82
C LYS A 54 14.50 -12.40 -7.81
N ARG A 55 15.43 -12.51 -6.85
CA ARG A 55 15.34 -13.51 -5.76
C ARG A 55 14.17 -13.21 -4.82
N LEU A 56 13.97 -11.94 -4.48
CA LEU A 56 12.84 -11.50 -3.65
C LEU A 56 11.51 -11.71 -4.38
N TYR A 57 11.45 -11.39 -5.68
CA TYR A 57 10.27 -11.64 -6.53
C TYR A 57 9.83 -13.10 -6.40
N LYS A 58 10.77 -14.03 -6.65
CA LYS A 58 10.50 -15.47 -6.52
C LYS A 58 10.05 -15.86 -5.11
N SER A 59 10.65 -15.25 -4.08
CA SER A 59 10.30 -15.55 -2.68
C SER A 59 8.87 -15.16 -2.34
N PHE A 60 8.45 -13.94 -2.71
CA PHE A 60 7.09 -13.46 -2.50
C PHE A 60 6.07 -14.18 -3.40
N HIS A 61 6.41 -14.44 -4.66
CA HIS A 61 5.56 -15.20 -5.58
C HIS A 61 5.29 -16.61 -5.06
N ASN A 62 6.31 -17.31 -4.56
CA ASN A 62 6.13 -18.63 -3.96
C ASN A 62 5.21 -18.58 -2.73
N ILE A 63 5.31 -17.54 -1.87
CA ILE A 63 4.39 -17.37 -0.74
C ILE A 63 2.96 -17.17 -1.24
N TYR A 64 2.77 -16.34 -2.28
CA TYR A 64 1.46 -16.12 -2.87
C TYR A 64 0.84 -17.39 -3.45
N ASP A 65 1.60 -18.16 -4.22
CA ASP A 65 1.14 -19.41 -4.86
C ASP A 65 0.79 -20.48 -3.83
N GLU A 66 1.65 -20.69 -2.83
CA GLU A 66 1.36 -21.63 -1.74
C GLU A 66 0.08 -21.24 -0.96
N LEU A 67 -0.24 -19.94 -0.92
CA LEU A 67 -1.45 -19.45 -0.31
C LEU A 67 -2.67 -19.42 -1.25
N ALA A 68 -2.50 -19.70 -2.55
CA ALA A 68 -3.59 -19.78 -3.51
C ALA A 68 -4.43 -21.07 -3.36
N ASP A 69 -3.78 -22.16 -2.95
CA ASP A 69 -4.36 -23.51 -2.86
C ASP A 69 -4.70 -23.95 -1.42
N VAL A 70 -4.83 -23.00 -0.48
CA VAL A 70 -4.88 -23.31 0.97
C VAL A 70 -6.06 -24.20 1.33
N LYS A 71 -5.72 -25.45 1.70
CA LYS A 71 -6.48 -26.27 2.65
C LYS A 71 -6.30 -25.66 4.04
N ARG A 72 -7.36 -25.63 4.86
CA ARG A 72 -7.49 -24.94 6.16
C ARG A 72 -6.37 -25.17 7.22
N ASP A 73 -5.38 -26.02 6.97
CA ASP A 73 -4.34 -26.45 7.92
C ASP A 73 -2.99 -25.69 7.80
N THR A 74 -2.92 -24.62 6.99
CA THR A 74 -1.69 -23.81 6.87
C THR A 74 -1.33 -23.15 8.20
N ASN A 75 -0.09 -23.36 8.65
CA ASN A 75 0.44 -22.73 9.85
C ASN A 75 0.65 -21.22 9.62
N VAL A 76 -0.28 -20.42 10.14
CA VAL A 76 -0.29 -18.95 10.02
C VAL A 76 1.01 -18.32 10.49
N TYR A 77 1.52 -18.75 11.65
CA TYR A 77 2.75 -18.20 12.22
C TYR A 77 3.95 -18.46 11.30
N PHE A 78 4.05 -19.67 10.74
CA PHE A 78 5.10 -20.00 9.78
C PHE A 78 5.03 -19.10 8.54
N MET A 79 3.84 -18.87 7.98
CA MET A 79 3.67 -18.03 6.79
C MET A 79 3.99 -16.56 7.05
N VAL A 80 3.54 -16.02 8.18
CA VAL A 80 3.86 -14.65 8.59
C VAL A 80 5.36 -14.49 8.80
N LYS A 81 6.01 -15.42 9.52
CA LYS A 81 7.46 -15.39 9.72
C LYS A 81 8.23 -15.44 8.40
N ARG A 82 7.84 -16.32 7.48
CA ARG A 82 8.47 -16.43 6.16
C ARG A 82 8.30 -15.16 5.33
N PHE A 83 7.10 -14.57 5.33
CA PHE A 83 6.85 -13.28 4.69
C PHE A 83 7.73 -12.18 5.27
N LEU A 84 7.79 -12.06 6.60
CA LEU A 84 8.57 -11.02 7.27
C LEU A 84 10.08 -11.12 7.01
N ILE A 85 10.63 -12.32 6.91
CA ILE A 85 12.04 -12.51 6.52
C ILE A 85 12.31 -11.95 5.12
N ALA A 86 11.44 -12.24 4.15
CA ALA A 86 11.55 -11.69 2.80
C ALA A 86 11.34 -10.17 2.79
N ASN A 87 10.35 -9.68 3.55
CA ASN A 87 10.05 -8.26 3.70
C ASN A 87 11.23 -7.47 4.30
N ASP A 88 11.89 -8.00 5.32
CA ASP A 88 13.05 -7.36 5.94
C ASP A 88 14.21 -7.22 4.96
N HIS A 89 14.48 -8.27 4.17
CA HIS A 89 15.46 -8.21 3.10
C HIS A 89 15.05 -7.18 2.03
N PHE A 90 13.77 -7.14 1.66
CA PHE A 90 13.27 -6.18 0.67
C PHE A 90 13.41 -4.74 1.16
N MET A 91 13.07 -4.45 2.42
CA MET A 91 13.25 -3.15 3.05
C MET A 91 14.71 -2.67 3.02
N VAL A 92 15.67 -3.56 3.28
CA VAL A 92 17.11 -3.23 3.20
C VAL A 92 17.49 -2.85 1.76
N ILE A 93 17.02 -3.62 0.78
CA ILE A 93 17.26 -3.33 -0.64
C ILE A 93 16.63 -1.99 -1.04
N LEU A 94 15.38 -1.72 -0.66
CA LEU A 94 14.68 -0.46 -0.94
C LEU A 94 15.39 0.74 -0.30
N GLN A 95 15.88 0.60 0.94
CA GLN A 95 16.64 1.65 1.62
C GLN A 95 17.88 2.07 0.84
N ARG A 96 18.58 1.09 0.26
CA ARG A 96 19.76 1.32 -0.58
C ARG A 96 19.38 1.82 -1.97
N LEU A 97 18.35 1.24 -2.60
CA LEU A 97 17.89 1.62 -3.94
C LEU A 97 17.56 3.11 -4.05
N LYS A 98 17.01 3.72 -2.99
CA LYS A 98 16.73 5.17 -2.93
C LYS A 98 17.94 6.04 -3.25
N PHE A 99 19.16 5.58 -2.94
CA PHE A 99 20.38 6.38 -3.10
C PHE A 99 21.32 5.77 -4.15
N GLU A 100 21.44 4.45 -4.17
CA GLU A 100 22.43 3.70 -4.94
C GLU A 100 21.83 3.03 -6.17
N GLY A 101 20.50 2.86 -6.25
CA GLY A 101 19.88 1.86 -7.10
C GLY A 101 19.77 2.22 -8.57
N PHE A 102 19.37 3.47 -8.84
CA PHE A 102 18.99 3.95 -10.16
C PHE A 102 19.91 5.08 -10.67
N ASN A 103 21.18 5.07 -10.24
CA ASN A 103 22.12 6.17 -10.48
C ASN A 103 21.61 7.54 -9.98
N GLY A 104 20.82 7.54 -8.88
CA GLY A 104 20.30 8.76 -8.26
C GLY A 104 19.09 9.41 -8.94
N TYR A 105 18.35 8.69 -9.80
CA TYR A 105 17.20 9.24 -10.52
C TYR A 105 16.04 9.64 -9.57
N PRO A 106 15.69 10.93 -9.45
CA PRO A 106 14.75 11.42 -8.42
C PRO A 106 13.32 10.87 -8.54
N GLU A 107 12.84 10.62 -9.76
CA GLU A 107 11.48 10.12 -9.98
C GLU A 107 11.31 8.69 -9.46
N LEU A 108 12.37 7.89 -9.52
CA LEU A 108 12.41 6.54 -8.97
C LEU A 108 12.62 6.55 -7.45
N TYR A 109 13.12 7.64 -6.88
CA TYR A 109 13.17 7.81 -5.43
C TYR A 109 11.76 7.79 -4.83
N GLN A 110 10.80 8.51 -5.43
CA GLN A 110 9.44 8.57 -4.91
C GLN A 110 8.77 7.20 -4.91
N VAL A 111 8.84 6.47 -6.02
CA VAL A 111 8.30 5.10 -6.13
C VAL A 111 8.98 4.15 -5.14
N THR A 112 10.30 4.22 -5.02
CA THR A 112 11.06 3.39 -4.06
C THR A 112 10.68 3.70 -2.61
N TYR A 113 10.51 4.99 -2.29
CA TYR A 113 10.12 5.44 -0.96
C TYR A 113 8.71 5.00 -0.60
N HIS A 114 7.77 5.15 -1.54
CA HIS A 114 6.39 4.68 -1.42
C HIS A 114 6.35 3.18 -1.09
N ILE A 115 7.01 2.35 -1.91
CA ILE A 115 7.08 0.90 -1.70
C ILE A 115 7.69 0.56 -0.33
N LEU A 116 8.75 1.27 0.07
CA LEU A 116 9.36 1.10 1.40
C LEU A 116 8.37 1.43 2.52
N TYR A 117 7.59 2.49 2.38
CA TYR A 117 6.57 2.88 3.36
C TYR A 117 5.53 1.78 3.55
N GLU A 118 5.09 1.16 2.45
CA GLU A 118 4.19 0.01 2.50
C GLU A 118 4.82 -1.23 3.17
N GLN A 119 6.07 -1.54 2.83
CA GLN A 119 6.80 -2.67 3.42
C GLN A 119 7.03 -2.46 4.94
N MET A 120 7.18 -1.21 5.38
CA MET A 120 7.25 -0.86 6.80
C MET A 120 5.90 -1.04 7.50
N TYR A 121 4.82 -0.57 6.86
CA TYR A 121 3.48 -0.74 7.38
C TYR A 121 3.11 -2.23 7.55
N VAL A 122 3.37 -3.06 6.54
CA VAL A 122 3.04 -4.50 6.62
C VAL A 122 3.83 -5.21 7.73
N LYS A 123 5.09 -4.80 7.97
CA LYS A 123 5.89 -5.29 9.09
C LYS A 123 5.23 -4.97 10.42
N GLU A 124 4.76 -3.73 10.59
CA GLU A 124 4.15 -3.29 11.84
C GLU A 124 2.77 -3.94 12.09
N ILE A 125 1.95 -4.19 11.06
CA ILE A 125 0.68 -4.92 11.28
C ILE A 125 0.92 -6.38 11.68
N PHE A 126 1.98 -7.04 11.20
CA PHE A 126 2.32 -8.41 11.57
C PHE A 126 3.14 -8.54 12.85
N ARG A 127 3.78 -7.46 13.32
CA ARG A 127 4.58 -7.44 14.55
C ARG A 127 3.87 -8.07 15.76
N PRO A 128 2.58 -7.78 16.04
CA PRO A 128 1.83 -8.46 17.11
C PRO A 128 1.90 -10.00 17.04
N LEU A 129 1.85 -10.60 15.85
CA LEU A 129 1.92 -12.06 15.71
C LEU A 129 3.30 -12.65 16.00
N MET A 130 4.32 -11.80 16.02
CA MET A 130 5.69 -12.20 16.30
C MET A 130 5.96 -12.02 17.79
N ILE A 131 5.86 -13.11 18.57
CA ILE A 131 6.41 -13.14 19.93
C ILE A 131 7.93 -13.11 19.79
N THR A 132 8.51 -11.92 19.64
CA THR A 132 9.96 -11.76 19.61
C THR A 132 10.35 -10.62 20.53
N SER A 133 11.19 -10.95 21.50
CA SER A 133 11.94 -10.06 22.39
C SER A 133 12.91 -9.10 21.68
N ASP A 134 12.89 -9.06 20.34
CA ASP A 134 13.80 -8.25 19.55
C ASP A 134 13.31 -6.81 19.46
N VAL A 135 13.88 -6.01 20.37
CA VAL A 135 13.93 -4.56 20.30
C VAL A 135 14.79 -4.18 19.10
N ASN A 136 14.19 -4.03 17.92
CA ASN A 136 14.86 -3.40 16.79
C ASN A 136 14.46 -1.94 16.62
N THR A 137 15.47 -1.18 16.19
CA THR A 137 15.83 0.19 16.55
C THR A 137 14.87 1.30 16.10
N ASP A 138 14.75 2.33 16.93
CA ASP A 138 13.92 3.54 16.78
C ASP A 138 14.41 4.51 15.67
N ASN A 139 15.19 4.04 14.71
CA ASN A 139 16.02 4.90 13.86
C ASN A 139 15.37 5.32 12.53
N VAL A 140 14.05 5.17 12.38
CA VAL A 140 13.32 5.68 11.20
C VAL A 140 12.08 6.44 11.65
N VAL A 141 11.96 7.71 11.22
CA VAL A 141 10.84 8.62 11.55
C VAL A 141 9.46 8.00 11.23
N ILE A 142 9.41 7.13 10.23
CA ILE A 142 8.20 6.39 9.87
C ILE A 142 7.82 5.32 10.91
N ASN A 143 8.79 4.57 11.45
CA ASN A 143 8.55 3.55 12.48
C ASN A 143 8.01 4.15 13.78
N SER A 144 8.41 5.37 14.13
CA SER A 144 7.95 6.02 15.36
C SER A 144 6.47 6.45 15.29
N ASN A 145 5.96 6.77 14.10
CA ASN A 145 4.53 7.08 13.92
C ASN A 145 3.65 5.82 13.95
N PHE A 146 4.05 4.73 13.29
CA PHE A 146 3.27 3.48 13.31
C PHE A 146 3.25 2.81 14.70
N ARG A 147 4.33 2.90 15.48
CA ARG A 147 4.33 2.44 16.87
C ARG A 147 3.44 3.30 17.78
N ARG A 148 3.45 4.62 17.59
CA ARG A 148 2.55 5.54 18.32
C ARG A 148 1.08 5.30 17.98
N MET A 149 0.79 4.81 16.77
CA MET A 149 -0.56 4.44 16.33
C MET A 149 -1.13 3.20 17.02
N GLY A 150 -0.38 2.47 17.86
CA GLY A 150 -0.92 1.38 18.65
C GLY A 150 -1.59 0.29 17.81
N LEU A 151 -1.04 -0.01 16.63
CA LEU A 151 -1.52 -1.05 15.72
C LEU A 151 -1.44 -2.42 16.44
N GLY A 152 -2.47 -2.78 17.21
CA GLY A 152 -2.49 -4.07 17.92
C GLY A 152 -3.13 -4.10 19.30
N THR A 153 -3.34 -2.97 19.99
CA THR A 153 -3.77 -2.99 21.40
C THR A 153 -5.09 -2.27 21.70
N ASN A 154 -5.60 -1.46 20.76
CA ASN A 154 -6.89 -0.79 20.88
C ASN A 154 -7.59 -0.75 19.49
N PRO A 155 -8.85 -1.22 19.37
CA PRO A 155 -9.61 -1.23 18.12
C PRO A 155 -9.68 0.15 17.44
N ILE A 156 -9.87 1.21 18.19
CA ILE A 156 -10.01 2.56 17.61
C ILE A 156 -8.67 3.05 17.07
N GLN A 157 -7.57 2.73 17.77
CA GLN A 157 -6.23 3.13 17.36
C GLN A 157 -5.76 2.42 16.10
N CYS A 158 -6.06 1.12 15.94
CA CYS A 158 -5.69 0.50 14.67
C CYS A 158 -6.62 0.91 13.52
N ILE A 159 -7.91 1.17 13.74
CA ILE A 159 -8.76 1.78 12.70
C ILE A 159 -8.17 3.13 12.28
N TYR A 160 -7.79 3.97 13.24
CA TYR A 160 -7.07 5.20 12.97
C TYR A 160 -5.82 4.98 12.12
N GLY A 161 -4.94 4.05 12.52
CA GLY A 161 -3.70 3.78 11.80
C GLY A 161 -3.90 3.20 10.40
N GLN A 162 -4.93 2.36 10.22
CA GLN A 162 -5.36 1.83 8.92
C GLN A 162 -5.78 2.95 7.98
N ILE A 163 -6.72 3.81 8.41
CA ILE A 163 -7.21 4.89 7.56
C ILE A 163 -6.09 5.90 7.28
N TYR A 164 -5.27 6.22 8.29
CA TYR A 164 -4.14 7.15 8.12
C TYR A 164 -3.12 6.64 7.10
N PHE A 165 -2.75 5.36 7.17
CA PHE A 165 -1.86 4.74 6.19
C PHE A 165 -2.45 4.86 4.78
N TRP A 166 -3.68 4.36 4.59
CA TRP A 166 -4.30 4.35 3.28
C TRP A 166 -4.61 5.74 2.72
N SER A 167 -4.80 6.77 3.56
CA SER A 167 -4.90 8.15 3.08
C SER A 167 -3.56 8.74 2.65
N ILE A 168 -2.42 8.32 3.23
CA ILE A 168 -1.11 8.68 2.68
C ILE A 168 -0.89 8.01 1.33
N ILE A 169 -1.11 6.69 1.26
CA ILE A 169 -0.98 5.89 0.03
C ILE A 169 -1.85 6.47 -1.09
N GLY A 170 -3.12 6.76 -0.80
CA GLY A 170 -4.03 7.39 -1.76
C GLY A 170 -3.62 8.80 -2.20
N ALA A 171 -2.91 9.56 -1.36
CA ALA A 171 -2.41 10.87 -1.74
C ALA A 171 -1.18 10.79 -2.67
N GLU A 172 -0.35 9.76 -2.53
CA GLU A 172 0.87 9.54 -3.31
C GLU A 172 0.59 8.97 -4.71
N HIS A 173 -0.36 8.03 -4.81
CA HIS A 173 -0.69 7.32 -6.06
C HIS A 173 -0.95 8.19 -7.29
N PRO A 174 -1.70 9.30 -7.22
CA PRO A 174 -1.88 10.17 -8.37
C PRO A 174 -0.56 10.67 -8.96
N SER A 175 0.42 11.02 -8.11
CA SER A 175 1.73 11.46 -8.57
C SER A 175 2.58 10.31 -9.15
N ILE A 176 2.49 9.10 -8.58
CA ILE A 176 3.16 7.90 -9.12
C ILE A 176 2.62 7.58 -10.52
N ILE A 177 1.30 7.65 -10.73
CA ILE A 177 0.67 7.45 -12.05
C ILE A 177 1.13 8.53 -13.03
N MET A 178 1.28 9.78 -12.59
CA MET A 178 1.73 10.87 -13.45
C MET A 178 3.22 10.80 -13.80
N ASN A 179 4.04 10.12 -12.99
CA ASN A 179 5.51 10.09 -13.10
C ASN A 179 6.08 8.85 -13.82
N ILE A 180 5.27 8.14 -14.60
CA ILE A 180 5.71 6.88 -15.25
C ILE A 180 6.83 7.13 -16.28
N SER A 181 6.82 8.29 -16.94
CA SER A 181 8.01 8.91 -17.53
C SER A 181 7.81 10.42 -17.81
N PRO A 182 8.89 11.21 -17.90
CA PRO A 182 8.83 12.65 -18.19
C PRO A 182 8.13 13.00 -19.51
N ASN A 183 8.11 12.07 -20.47
CA ASN A 183 7.48 12.25 -21.78
C ASN A 183 5.97 11.97 -21.75
N GLU A 184 5.50 11.15 -20.81
CA GLU A 184 4.10 10.73 -20.68
C GLU A 184 3.29 11.68 -19.79
N THR A 185 3.90 12.28 -18.77
CA THR A 185 3.24 13.33 -17.96
C THR A 185 2.73 14.48 -18.83
N LYS A 186 3.47 14.82 -19.90
CA LYS A 186 3.07 15.85 -20.89
C LYS A 186 1.92 15.42 -21.80
N GLN A 187 1.62 14.12 -21.86
CA GLN A 187 0.57 13.58 -22.72
C GLN A 187 -0.78 13.49 -22.01
N LEU A 188 -0.82 13.49 -20.67
CA LEU A 188 -2.08 13.42 -19.94
C LEU A 188 -2.91 14.70 -20.11
N PRO A 189 -4.23 14.60 -20.34
CA PRO A 189 -5.10 15.77 -20.45
C PRO A 189 -5.09 16.59 -19.15
N LYS A 190 -5.12 17.92 -19.25
CA LYS A 190 -5.19 18.83 -18.08
C LYS A 190 -6.33 18.48 -17.13
N LYS A 191 -7.46 18.00 -17.66
CA LYS A 191 -8.60 17.54 -16.86
C LYS A 191 -8.21 16.40 -15.92
N ILE A 192 -7.51 15.38 -16.42
CA ILE A 192 -7.04 14.24 -15.62
C ILE A 192 -6.02 14.68 -14.57
N ILE A 193 -5.08 15.56 -14.95
CA ILE A 193 -4.10 16.12 -13.99
C ILE A 193 -4.81 16.87 -12.86
N ASN A 194 -5.83 17.66 -13.18
CA ASN A 194 -6.62 18.38 -12.16
C ASN A 194 -7.43 17.42 -11.27
N GLU A 195 -8.00 16.35 -11.84
CA GLU A 195 -8.70 15.32 -11.08
C GLU A 195 -7.74 14.60 -10.12
N PHE A 196 -6.54 14.23 -10.57
CA PHE A 196 -5.50 13.67 -9.72
C PHE A 196 -5.07 14.60 -8.59
N ASN A 197 -4.81 15.88 -8.88
CA ASN A 197 -4.49 16.87 -7.84
C ASN A 197 -5.63 17.03 -6.82
N ASN A 198 -6.88 16.98 -7.27
CA ASN A 198 -8.05 17.04 -6.40
C ASN A 198 -8.16 15.80 -5.50
N ILE A 199 -7.91 14.60 -6.03
CA ILE A 199 -7.86 13.36 -5.25
C ILE A 199 -6.74 13.43 -4.20
N THR A 200 -5.52 13.83 -4.58
CA THR A 200 -4.41 14.02 -3.64
C THR A 200 -4.79 14.97 -2.50
N LYS A 201 -5.43 16.11 -2.83
CA LYS A 201 -5.90 17.06 -1.82
C LYS A 201 -6.91 16.42 -0.86
N LYS A 202 -7.92 15.71 -1.38
CA LYS A 202 -8.96 15.06 -0.57
C LYS A 202 -8.37 14.02 0.40
N PHE A 203 -7.43 13.20 -0.05
CA PHE A 203 -6.74 12.25 0.83
C PHE A 203 -5.86 12.96 1.88
N ASN A 204 -5.19 14.05 1.52
CA ASN A 204 -4.46 14.89 2.49
C ASN A 204 -5.39 15.53 3.53
N ASP A 205 -6.60 15.94 3.13
CA ASP A 205 -7.61 16.46 4.06
C ASP A 205 -8.06 15.38 5.07
N VAL A 206 -8.16 14.12 4.64
CA VAL A 206 -8.40 12.97 5.54
C VAL A 206 -7.24 12.82 6.54
N ASN A 207 -5.98 12.81 6.08
CA ASN A 207 -4.80 12.75 6.95
C ASN A 207 -4.81 13.87 7.99
N TYR A 208 -5.09 15.10 7.57
CA TYR A 208 -5.17 16.26 8.45
C TYR A 208 -6.27 16.11 9.52
N LYS A 209 -7.46 15.64 9.12
CA LYS A 209 -8.57 15.37 10.05
C LYS A 209 -8.19 14.29 11.07
N LEU A 210 -7.54 13.22 10.63
CA LEU A 210 -7.02 12.18 11.52
C LEU A 210 -6.06 12.78 12.56
N SER A 211 -5.03 13.51 12.14
CA SER A 211 -4.09 14.15 13.07
C SER A 211 -4.78 15.06 14.08
N ASN A 212 -5.83 15.77 13.69
CA ASN A 212 -6.59 16.65 14.58
C ASN A 212 -7.46 15.90 15.60
N ILE A 213 -8.05 14.76 15.21
CA ILE A 213 -8.90 13.98 16.13
C ILE A 213 -8.08 13.09 17.06
N TYR A 214 -6.83 12.78 16.73
CA TYR A 214 -5.98 11.86 17.48
C TYR A 214 -5.91 12.14 19.01
N PRO A 215 -5.73 13.39 19.48
CA PRO A 215 -5.70 13.68 20.92
C PRO A 215 -7.02 13.40 21.66
N LYS A 216 -8.14 13.28 20.93
CA LYS A 216 -9.49 13.06 21.46
C LYS A 216 -10.18 11.90 20.75
N LEU A 217 -9.39 10.93 20.27
CA LEU A 217 -9.85 9.84 19.40
C LEU A 217 -10.96 9.04 20.07
N ASN A 218 -12.09 8.85 19.37
CA ASN A 218 -13.23 8.07 19.84
C ASN A 218 -14.06 7.53 18.65
N ASN A 219 -15.03 6.67 18.93
CA ASN A 219 -15.84 6.03 17.89
C ASN A 219 -16.64 7.00 17.01
N MET A 220 -17.07 8.15 17.53
CA MET A 220 -17.87 9.11 16.78
C MET A 220 -17.02 9.89 15.79
N ASN A 221 -15.89 10.44 16.25
CA ASN A 221 -15.05 11.26 15.39
C ASN A 221 -14.31 10.42 14.33
N ILE A 222 -13.90 9.19 14.66
CA ILE A 222 -13.27 8.31 13.67
C ILE A 222 -14.28 7.85 12.61
N LEU A 223 -15.54 7.57 12.97
CA LEU A 223 -16.58 7.16 12.02
C LEU A 223 -16.80 8.20 10.92
N VAL A 224 -16.84 9.48 11.29
CA VAL A 224 -16.99 10.58 10.33
C VAL A 224 -15.86 10.56 9.31
N VAL A 225 -14.61 10.36 9.77
CA VAL A 225 -13.45 10.34 8.90
C VAL A 225 -13.39 9.07 8.04
N ILE A 226 -13.77 7.91 8.58
CA ILE A 226 -13.87 6.65 7.82
C ILE A 226 -14.84 6.81 6.65
N LYS A 227 -16.05 7.34 6.90
CA LYS A 227 -17.06 7.54 5.83
C LYS A 227 -16.55 8.46 4.73
N GLU A 228 -15.84 9.52 5.10
CA GLU A 228 -15.21 10.42 4.15
C GLU A 228 -14.11 9.71 3.33
N PHE A 229 -13.23 8.97 4.00
CA PHE A 229 -12.22 8.15 3.34
C PHE A 229 -12.85 7.17 2.35
N SER A 230 -13.88 6.41 2.74
CA SER A 230 -14.57 5.44 1.87
C SER A 230 -15.08 6.10 0.61
N LYS A 231 -15.72 7.27 0.72
CA LYS A 231 -16.25 8.02 -0.43
C LYS A 231 -15.14 8.45 -1.38
N ILE A 232 -14.03 8.99 -0.85
CA ILE A 232 -12.89 9.43 -1.66
C ILE A 232 -12.22 8.23 -2.34
N ASN A 233 -12.06 7.12 -1.62
CA ASN A 233 -11.48 5.88 -2.14
C ASN A 233 -12.30 5.32 -3.31
N GLU A 234 -13.64 5.32 -3.20
CA GLU A 234 -14.51 4.92 -4.30
C GLU A 234 -14.45 5.87 -5.50
N GLU A 235 -14.41 7.18 -5.25
CA GLU A 235 -14.22 8.19 -6.31
C GLU A 235 -12.92 7.92 -7.07
N PHE A 236 -11.84 7.63 -6.35
CA PHE A 236 -10.55 7.36 -6.96
C PHE A 236 -10.55 6.06 -7.77
N ILE A 237 -11.08 4.96 -7.22
CA ILE A 237 -11.22 3.69 -7.96
C ILE A 237 -12.00 3.90 -9.27
N ARG A 238 -13.10 4.65 -9.24
CA ARG A 238 -13.90 4.95 -10.45
C ARG A 238 -13.09 5.74 -11.48
N LEU A 239 -12.32 6.74 -11.02
CA LEU A 239 -11.42 7.49 -11.90
C LEU A 239 -10.41 6.55 -12.56
N LEU A 240 -9.76 5.68 -11.80
CA LEU A 240 -8.75 4.74 -12.30
C LEU A 240 -9.33 3.75 -13.32
N TYR A 241 -10.50 3.17 -13.05
CA TYR A 241 -11.21 2.33 -14.05
C TYR A 241 -11.58 3.12 -15.30
N SER A 242 -11.99 4.38 -15.17
CA SER A 242 -12.28 5.22 -16.34
C SER A 242 -11.03 5.40 -17.23
N LEU A 243 -9.84 5.55 -16.64
CA LEU A 243 -8.58 5.68 -17.38
C LEU A 243 -8.18 4.34 -18.03
N LYS A 244 -8.39 3.24 -17.32
CA LYS A 244 -8.07 1.89 -17.81
C LYS A 244 -8.98 1.47 -18.97
N ASP A 245 -10.29 1.68 -18.84
CA ASP A 245 -11.29 1.05 -19.70
C ASP A 245 -11.90 2.03 -20.72
N ASN A 246 -12.06 3.31 -20.40
CA ASN A 246 -12.71 4.28 -21.28
C ASN A 246 -11.71 4.98 -22.22
N ILE A 247 -11.92 4.85 -23.53
CA ILE A 247 -11.12 5.53 -24.57
C ILE A 247 -11.30 7.06 -24.51
N GLU A 248 -12.46 7.54 -24.06
CA GLU A 248 -12.79 8.97 -23.97
C GLU A 248 -12.09 9.68 -22.81
N SER A 249 -11.66 8.94 -21.79
CA SER A 249 -10.87 9.49 -20.68
C SER A 249 -9.42 9.78 -21.08
N LEU A 250 -8.92 9.10 -22.13
CA LEU A 250 -7.57 9.26 -22.68
C LEU A 250 -7.61 9.32 -24.22
N PRO A 251 -8.35 10.29 -24.81
CA PRO A 251 -8.61 10.31 -26.23
C PRO A 251 -7.31 10.59 -27.01
N ASN A 252 -7.05 9.78 -28.03
CA ASN A 252 -5.89 9.89 -28.93
C ASN A 252 -4.50 9.66 -28.30
N ILE A 253 -4.42 9.30 -27.01
CA ILE A 253 -3.14 9.01 -26.33
C ILE A 253 -3.09 7.60 -25.72
N LYS A 254 -4.24 6.94 -25.50
CA LYS A 254 -4.30 5.62 -24.85
C LYS A 254 -3.37 4.58 -25.51
N ASN A 255 -3.31 4.57 -26.84
CA ASN A 255 -2.45 3.66 -27.62
C ASN A 255 -0.95 4.01 -27.56
N ASN A 256 -0.62 5.23 -27.14
CA ASN A 256 0.76 5.71 -27.02
C ASN A 256 1.30 5.55 -25.59
N LEU A 257 0.44 5.22 -24.62
CA LEU A 257 0.86 5.00 -23.23
C LEU A 257 1.55 3.63 -23.09
N PRO A 258 2.58 3.53 -22.24
CA PRO A 258 3.35 2.31 -22.08
C PRO A 258 2.52 1.24 -21.37
N LYS A 259 2.84 -0.04 -21.61
CA LYS A 259 2.24 -1.15 -20.85
C LYS A 259 2.42 -1.00 -19.34
N LEU A 260 3.55 -0.41 -18.92
CA LEU A 260 3.84 -0.10 -17.53
C LEU A 260 2.78 0.83 -16.90
N PHE A 261 2.22 1.77 -17.66
CA PHE A 261 1.17 2.66 -17.17
C PHE A 261 -0.08 1.89 -16.75
N PHE A 262 -0.56 0.99 -17.61
CA PHE A 262 -1.73 0.17 -17.29
C PHE A 262 -1.44 -0.87 -16.19
N ALA A 263 -0.21 -1.38 -16.10
CA ALA A 263 0.19 -2.26 -15.01
C ALA A 263 0.19 -1.55 -13.65
N ILE A 264 0.68 -0.29 -13.60
CA ILE A 264 0.64 0.55 -12.40
C ILE A 264 -0.81 0.89 -12.03
N LEU A 265 -1.66 1.26 -13.00
CA LEU A 265 -3.08 1.49 -12.75
C LEU A 265 -3.75 0.25 -12.15
N GLU A 266 -3.51 -0.93 -12.71
CA GLU A 266 -4.07 -2.19 -12.21
C GLU A 266 -3.60 -2.49 -10.78
N HIS A 267 -2.32 -2.31 -10.49
CA HIS A 267 -1.77 -2.49 -9.16
C HIS A 267 -2.43 -1.56 -8.13
N ILE A 268 -2.49 -0.26 -8.42
CA ILE A 268 -3.12 0.76 -7.56
C ILE A 268 -4.62 0.49 -7.38
N ILE A 269 -5.33 0.04 -8.42
CA ILE A 269 -6.75 -0.37 -8.31
C ILE A 269 -6.90 -1.52 -7.30
N ASN A 270 -6.01 -2.52 -7.36
CA ASN A 270 -6.03 -3.65 -6.42
C ASN A 270 -5.79 -3.19 -4.98
N GLU A 271 -4.88 -2.25 -4.76
CA GLU A 271 -4.59 -1.68 -3.45
C GLU A 271 -5.77 -0.90 -2.86
N HIS A 272 -6.36 0.00 -3.65
CA HIS A 272 -7.55 0.73 -3.22
C HIS A 272 -8.78 -0.17 -3.06
N GLY A 273 -8.87 -1.25 -3.84
CA GLY A 273 -9.86 -2.32 -3.66
C GLY A 273 -9.69 -3.04 -2.32
N TYR A 274 -8.44 -3.33 -1.92
CA TYR A 274 -8.14 -3.90 -0.61
C TYR A 274 -8.44 -2.91 0.53
N ALA A 275 -8.07 -1.64 0.38
CA ALA A 275 -8.41 -0.58 1.34
C ALA A 275 -9.93 -0.43 1.52
N LYS A 276 -10.70 -0.54 0.43
CA LYS A 276 -12.17 -0.56 0.45
C LYS A 276 -12.68 -1.76 1.28
N LEU A 277 -12.21 -2.96 0.97
CA LEU A 277 -12.61 -4.18 1.68
C LEU A 277 -12.32 -4.09 3.19
N LEU A 278 -11.14 -3.58 3.57
CA LEU A 278 -10.79 -3.37 4.97
C LEU A 278 -11.76 -2.40 5.65
N THR A 279 -12.09 -1.30 4.97
CA THR A 279 -12.98 -0.28 5.51
C THR A 279 -14.42 -0.79 5.65
N GLU A 280 -14.91 -1.58 4.70
CA GLU A 280 -16.22 -2.24 4.78
C GLU A 280 -16.27 -3.20 5.96
N LYS A 281 -15.24 -4.03 6.16
CA LYS A 281 -15.14 -4.93 7.32
C LYS A 281 -15.11 -4.16 8.66
N ILE A 282 -14.42 -3.02 8.71
CA ILE A 282 -14.41 -2.13 9.89
C ILE A 282 -15.81 -1.58 10.15
N LEU A 283 -16.48 -1.05 9.13
CA LEU A 283 -17.82 -0.46 9.27
C LEU A 283 -18.84 -1.50 9.71
N GLU A 284 -18.82 -2.69 9.09
CA GLU A 284 -19.71 -3.79 9.44
C GLU A 284 -19.49 -4.27 10.88
N SER A 285 -18.24 -4.47 11.30
CA SER A 285 -17.92 -5.01 12.63
C SER A 285 -18.18 -4.03 13.77
N GLN A 286 -17.91 -2.74 13.57
CA GLN A 286 -18.00 -1.73 14.62
C GLN A 286 -19.36 -1.01 14.66
N TYR A 287 -20.06 -0.94 13.52
CA TYR A 287 -21.26 -0.12 13.40
C TYR A 287 -22.45 -0.83 12.71
N GLY A 288 -22.28 -2.03 12.19
CA GLY A 288 -23.33 -2.85 11.56
C GLY A 288 -23.52 -2.59 10.06
N LYS A 289 -24.29 -3.48 9.40
CA LYS A 289 -24.43 -3.55 7.93
C LYS A 289 -25.16 -2.40 7.23
N ASN A 290 -25.81 -1.49 7.97
CA ASN A 290 -26.78 -0.52 7.42
C ASN A 290 -26.34 0.95 7.60
N ILE A 291 -25.04 1.25 7.52
CA ILE A 291 -24.47 2.59 7.81
C ILE A 291 -23.99 3.32 6.56
#